data_AF-A0AAE3XHY1-F1
#
_entry.id   AF-A0AAE3XHY1-F1
#
_cell.length_a   1.000
_cell.length_b   1.000
_cell.length_c   1.000
_cell.angle_alpha   90.00
_cell.angle_beta   90.00
_cell.angle_gamma   90.00
#
_symmetry.space_group_name_H-M   'P 1'
#
loop_
_entity.id
_entity.type
_entity.pdbx_description
1 polymer ?
#
loop_
_entity_poly.entity_id
_entity_poly.type
_entity_poly.pdbx_seq_one_letter_code
_entity_poly.pdbx_strand_id
1 'polypeptide(L)'
;MQHTRTWSDVYGSARALFEGRAGGHAWLIAAPPELAGELAAAIAGVDGKGRAALIVHEGLTPLLAAVQEERPRGVIVIAHTALAGGPAVSVPDTLVEDAGGLPYREGGEFPAWTGEDAGEGAEGECPAASAVAGLGVPVTVTTPAALAATLTAWMDRTPHGR
;
A
#
# COMPACT_ATOMS: atom_id res chain seq x y z
N MET A 1 -2.31 8.41 -14.75
CA MET A 1 -3.46 7.48 -14.63
C MET A 1 -4.68 8.33 -14.35
N GLN A 2 -5.86 7.91 -14.78
CA GLN A 2 -7.10 8.65 -14.55
C GLN A 2 -7.77 8.17 -13.27
N HIS A 3 -8.11 9.09 -12.36
CA HIS A 3 -8.95 8.77 -11.22
C HIS A 3 -10.37 8.42 -11.69
N THR A 4 -10.88 7.24 -11.32
CA THR A 4 -12.19 6.75 -11.77
C THR A 4 -13.20 6.58 -10.65
N ARG A 5 -12.75 6.38 -9.41
CA ARG A 5 -13.66 6.11 -8.28
C ARG A 5 -13.04 6.46 -6.93
N THR A 6 -13.85 7.02 -6.04
CA THR A 6 -13.58 7.12 -4.59
C THR A 6 -14.70 6.44 -3.82
N TRP A 7 -14.38 5.72 -2.75
CA TRP A 7 -15.36 5.11 -1.85
C TRP A 7 -14.77 4.90 -0.45
N SER A 8 -15.60 4.52 0.51
CA SER A 8 -15.17 4.00 1.80
C SER A 8 -15.40 2.50 1.84
N ASP A 9 -14.44 1.74 2.35
CA ASP A 9 -14.62 0.30 2.53
C ASP A 9 -15.46 -0.05 3.77
N VAL A 10 -15.63 -1.34 4.03
CA VAL A 10 -16.41 -1.85 5.16
C VAL A 10 -15.81 -1.50 6.52
N TYR A 11 -14.54 -1.10 6.57
CA TYR A 11 -13.82 -0.69 7.77
C TYR A 11 -13.77 0.84 7.92
N GLY A 12 -14.41 1.59 7.01
CA GLY A 12 -14.41 3.05 7.02
C GLY A 12 -13.18 3.69 6.37
N SER A 13 -12.23 2.88 5.85
CA SER A 13 -11.02 3.39 5.21
C SER A 13 -11.34 4.04 3.86
N ALA A 14 -10.72 5.19 3.59
CA ALA A 14 -10.91 5.89 2.33
C ALA A 14 -10.13 5.19 1.20
N ARG A 15 -10.81 4.94 0.08
CA ARG A 15 -10.28 4.21 -1.07
C ARG A 15 -10.42 5.05 -2.33
N ALA A 16 -9.43 4.95 -3.22
CA ALA A 16 -9.52 5.53 -4.55
C ALA A 16 -8.94 4.58 -5.60
N LEU A 17 -9.51 4.61 -6.81
CA LEU A 17 -9.07 3.80 -7.94
C LEU A 17 -8.64 4.71 -9.09
N PHE A 18 -7.51 4.36 -9.69
CA PHE A 18 -6.91 5.02 -10.82
C PHE A 18 -6.66 4.00 -11.93
N GLU A 19 -7.09 4.31 -13.14
CA GLU A 19 -6.93 3.45 -14.31
C GLU A 19 -5.93 4.06 -15.30
N GLY A 20 -5.04 3.21 -15.79
CA GLY A 20 -4.10 3.51 -16.86
C GLY A 20 -4.61 3.02 -18.21
N ARG A 21 -3.68 2.75 -19.13
CA ARG A 21 -4.00 2.07 -20.39
C ARG A 21 -4.48 0.64 -20.12
N ALA A 22 -5.31 0.11 -21.00
CA ALA A 22 -5.84 -1.26 -20.92
C ALA A 22 -4.72 -2.33 -20.87
N GLY A 23 -5.01 -3.44 -20.17
CA GLY A 23 -4.04 -4.50 -19.85
C GLY A 23 -3.21 -4.16 -18.61
N GLY A 24 -2.16 -4.93 -18.31
CA GLY A 24 -1.25 -4.68 -17.20
C GLY A 24 -1.68 -5.27 -15.86
N HIS A 25 -1.15 -4.69 -14.77
CA HIS A 25 -1.25 -5.23 -13.41
C HIS A 25 -2.03 -4.32 -12.47
N ALA A 26 -2.41 -4.84 -11.31
CA ALA A 26 -2.97 -4.07 -10.21
C ALA A 26 -1.87 -3.69 -9.21
N TRP A 27 -1.86 -2.44 -8.78
CA TRP A 27 -0.95 -1.92 -7.75
C TRP A 27 -1.78 -1.41 -6.58
N LEU A 28 -1.31 -1.61 -5.36
CA LEU A 28 -1.93 -1.04 -4.17
C LEU A 28 -0.96 -0.04 -3.53
N ILE A 29 -1.46 1.15 -3.20
CA ILE A 29 -0.75 2.17 -2.45
C ILE A 29 -1.45 2.26 -1.10
N ALA A 30 -0.70 2.03 -0.03
CA ALA A 30 -1.19 2.04 1.34
C ALA A 30 -0.55 3.21 2.09
N ALA A 31 -1.37 4.06 2.71
CA ALA A 31 -0.87 5.23 3.42
C ALA A 31 -1.63 5.46 4.73
N PRO A 32 -0.94 5.97 5.77
CA PRO A 32 -1.62 6.49 6.94
C PRO A 32 -2.27 7.85 6.62
N PRO A 33 -3.31 8.27 7.36
CA PRO A 33 -4.08 9.49 7.07
C PRO A 33 -3.23 10.76 6.95
N GLU A 34 -2.23 10.92 7.82
CA GLU A 34 -1.36 12.09 7.88
C GLU A 34 -0.42 12.24 6.68
N LEU A 35 -0.22 11.18 5.89
CA LEU A 35 0.63 11.18 4.68
C LEU A 35 -0.17 11.11 3.37
N ALA A 36 -1.50 11.07 3.43
CA ALA A 36 -2.34 10.80 2.26
C ALA A 36 -2.55 12.00 1.32
N GLY A 37 -2.34 13.24 1.80
CA GLY A 37 -2.84 14.46 1.15
C GLY A 37 -2.43 14.67 -0.31
N GLU A 38 -1.21 14.28 -0.69
CA GLU A 38 -0.66 14.52 -2.04
C GLU A 38 -0.67 13.27 -2.94
N LEU A 39 -1.05 12.11 -2.41
CA LEU A 39 -0.85 10.83 -3.09
C LEU A 39 -1.73 10.67 -4.33
N ALA A 40 -2.98 11.14 -4.27
CA ALA A 40 -3.90 11.06 -5.40
C ALA A 40 -3.35 11.82 -6.63
N ALA A 41 -2.77 13.00 -6.41
CA ALA A 41 -2.15 13.78 -7.47
C ALA A 41 -0.88 13.10 -8.01
N ALA A 42 -0.05 12.53 -7.13
CA ALA A 42 1.14 11.76 -7.50
C ALA A 42 0.80 10.55 -8.38
N ILE A 43 -0.23 9.77 -8.02
CA ILE A 43 -0.69 8.60 -8.80
C ILE A 43 -1.27 9.06 -10.16
N ALA A 44 -2.06 10.13 -10.17
CA ALA A 44 -2.63 10.66 -11.40
C ALA A 44 -1.55 11.08 -12.42
N GLY A 45 -0.38 11.54 -11.95
CA GLY A 45 0.76 11.92 -12.79
C GLY A 45 1.52 10.77 -13.46
N VAL A 46 1.30 9.51 -13.05
CA VAL A 46 2.03 8.35 -13.60
C VAL A 46 1.40 7.87 -14.91
N ASP A 47 2.15 7.69 -15.98
CA ASP A 47 1.67 7.01 -17.19
C ASP A 47 1.99 5.51 -17.11
N GLY A 48 0.98 4.65 -17.19
CA GLY A 48 1.11 3.21 -16.92
C GLY A 48 -0.04 2.39 -17.51
N LYS A 49 0.13 1.07 -17.56
CA LYS A 49 -0.94 0.11 -17.84
C LYS A 49 -1.53 -0.42 -16.53
N GLY A 50 -2.80 -0.81 -16.58
CA GLY A 50 -3.48 -1.46 -15.47
C GLY A 50 -4.11 -0.48 -14.51
N ARG A 51 -4.11 -0.83 -13.22
CA ARG A 51 -4.81 -0.06 -12.18
C ARG A 51 -3.92 0.19 -10.97
N ALA A 52 -4.12 1.34 -10.34
CA ALA A 52 -3.56 1.67 -9.04
C ALA A 52 -4.71 1.97 -8.08
N ALA A 53 -4.77 1.23 -6.97
CA ALA A 53 -5.69 1.50 -5.88
C ALA A 53 -4.94 2.21 -4.76
N LEU A 54 -5.53 3.24 -4.17
CA LEU A 54 -5.08 3.89 -2.94
C LEU A 54 -5.99 3.44 -1.80
N ILE A 55 -5.40 3.08 -0.67
CA ILE A 55 -6.10 2.94 0.61
C ILE A 55 -5.43 3.86 1.64
N VAL A 56 -6.26 4.67 2.29
CA VAL A 56 -5.90 5.43 3.49
C VAL A 56 -6.48 4.69 4.68
N HIS A 57 -5.62 4.13 5.52
CA HIS A 57 -6.03 3.20 6.58
C HIS A 57 -5.44 3.56 7.93
N GLU A 58 -6.17 3.22 8.98
CA GLU A 58 -5.68 3.12 10.35
C GLU A 58 -5.68 1.64 10.76
N GLY A 59 -4.56 1.16 11.31
CA GLY A 59 -4.38 -0.26 11.60
C GLY A 59 -4.01 -1.10 10.37
N LEU A 60 -3.95 -2.42 10.52
CA LEU A 60 -3.47 -3.37 9.51
C LEU A 60 -4.60 -4.17 8.88
N THR A 61 -5.70 -4.37 9.59
CA THR A 61 -6.83 -5.18 9.11
C THR A 61 -7.46 -4.62 7.82
N PRO A 62 -7.73 -3.31 7.68
CA PRO A 62 -8.24 -2.75 6.42
C PRO A 62 -7.25 -2.91 5.26
N LEU A 63 -5.94 -2.75 5.52
CA LEU A 63 -4.89 -2.97 4.54
C LEU A 63 -4.86 -4.42 4.06
N LEU A 64 -4.86 -5.39 4.99
CA LEU A 64 -4.86 -6.81 4.66
C LEU A 64 -6.08 -7.20 3.82
N ALA A 65 -7.26 -6.67 4.16
CA ALA A 65 -8.48 -6.88 3.38
C ALA A 65 -8.36 -6.30 1.97
N ALA A 66 -7.82 -5.08 1.83
CA ALA A 66 -7.60 -4.46 0.52
C ALA A 66 -6.60 -5.23 -0.35
N VAL A 67 -5.54 -5.80 0.24
CA VAL A 67 -4.60 -6.68 -0.48
C VAL A 67 -5.32 -7.92 -1.02
N GLN A 68 -6.17 -8.55 -0.21
CA GLN A 68 -6.92 -9.74 -0.61
C GLN A 68 -7.97 -9.45 -1.69
N GLU A 69 -8.65 -8.30 -1.59
CA GLU A 69 -9.65 -7.84 -2.56
C GLU A 69 -9.00 -7.50 -3.91
N GLU A 70 -7.94 -6.69 -3.90
CA GLU A 70 -7.33 -6.17 -5.13
C GLU A 70 -6.38 -7.16 -5.81
N ARG A 71 -5.83 -8.11 -5.03
CA ARG A 71 -4.77 -9.04 -5.44
C ARG A 71 -3.67 -8.31 -6.21
N PRO A 72 -3.04 -7.29 -5.61
CA PRO A 72 -2.08 -6.47 -6.31
C PRO A 72 -0.83 -7.27 -6.65
N ARG A 73 -0.17 -6.89 -7.74
CA ARG A 73 1.15 -7.37 -8.10
C ARG A 73 2.21 -6.94 -7.08
N GLY A 74 1.98 -5.81 -6.42
CA GLY A 74 2.79 -5.32 -5.32
C GLY A 74 2.13 -4.16 -4.59
N VAL A 75 2.56 -3.93 -3.35
CA VAL A 75 2.08 -2.85 -2.49
C VAL A 75 3.17 -1.83 -2.24
N ILE A 76 2.86 -0.55 -2.45
CA ILE A 76 3.70 0.57 -2.02
C ILE A 76 3.14 1.07 -0.70
N VAL A 77 3.92 0.96 0.37
CA VAL A 77 3.59 1.52 1.68
C VAL A 77 4.22 2.91 1.79
N ILE A 78 3.42 3.90 2.16
CA ILE A 78 3.85 5.27 2.38
C ILE A 78 4.22 5.46 3.85
N ALA A 79 5.44 5.94 4.08
CA ALA A 79 6.00 6.23 5.40
C ALA A 79 6.75 7.56 5.39
N HIS A 80 7.13 8.04 6.58
CA HIS A 80 7.95 9.24 6.72
C HIS A 80 9.37 9.08 6.16
N THR A 81 9.87 7.85 6.08
CA THR A 81 11.20 7.52 5.56
C THR A 81 11.12 6.26 4.73
N ALA A 82 11.88 6.22 3.62
CA ALA A 82 11.98 5.02 2.80
C ALA A 82 12.80 3.95 3.54
N LEU A 83 12.34 2.70 3.50
CA LEU A 83 12.96 1.57 4.19
C LEU A 83 13.18 0.42 3.20
N ALA A 84 14.34 -0.22 3.27
CA ALA A 84 14.69 -1.39 2.44
C ALA A 84 14.24 -2.71 3.06
N GLY A 85 13.96 -2.73 4.36
CA GLY A 85 13.50 -3.91 5.09
C GLY A 85 13.22 -3.60 6.55
N GLY A 86 12.79 -4.61 7.30
CA GLY A 86 12.50 -4.44 8.71
C GLY A 86 12.27 -5.75 9.46
N PRO A 87 12.29 -5.68 10.81
CA PRO A 87 12.13 -6.84 11.67
C PRO A 87 10.69 -7.37 11.66
N ALA A 88 10.52 -8.55 12.27
CA ALA A 88 9.20 -9.03 12.66
C ALA A 88 8.59 -8.09 13.71
N VAL A 89 7.27 -7.92 13.66
CA VAL A 89 6.54 -7.03 14.56
C VAL A 89 5.35 -7.75 15.17
N SER A 90 5.06 -7.42 16.42
CA SER A 90 3.85 -7.86 17.12
C SER A 90 2.96 -6.64 17.34
N VAL A 91 1.75 -6.68 16.80
CA VAL A 91 0.75 -5.64 17.02
C VAL A 91 -0.25 -6.14 18.06
N PRO A 92 -0.45 -5.41 19.17
CA PRO A 92 -1.36 -5.84 20.21
C PRO A 92 -2.79 -6.06 19.72
N ASP A 93 -3.39 -7.15 20.16
CA ASP A 93 -4.80 -7.45 19.89
C ASP A 93 -5.70 -6.38 20.49
N THR A 94 -6.56 -5.78 19.67
CA THR A 94 -7.58 -4.83 20.10
C THR A 94 -8.87 -4.96 19.30
N LEU A 95 -9.99 -4.56 19.90
CA LEU A 95 -11.25 -4.40 19.20
C LEU A 95 -11.39 -2.95 18.77
N VAL A 96 -11.58 -2.72 17.47
CA VAL A 96 -11.86 -1.40 16.90
C VAL A 96 -13.35 -1.30 16.63
N GLU A 97 -14.04 -0.33 17.24
CA GLU A 97 -15.49 -0.14 17.12
C GLU A 97 -15.89 1.19 16.45
N ASP A 98 -14.98 2.17 16.39
CA ASP A 98 -15.26 3.56 16.06
C ASP A 98 -14.55 4.07 14.79
N ALA A 99 -14.01 3.18 13.97
CA ALA A 99 -13.32 3.52 12.70
C ALA A 99 -14.26 3.99 11.56
N GLY A 100 -15.54 4.24 11.83
CA GLY A 100 -16.52 4.63 10.80
C GLY A 100 -17.00 3.49 9.90
N GLY A 101 -16.65 2.24 10.22
CA GLY A 101 -17.08 1.02 9.55
C GLY A 101 -17.62 -0.03 10.51
N LEU A 102 -17.60 -1.30 10.08
CA LEU A 102 -17.95 -2.45 10.92
C LEU A 102 -16.88 -2.68 11.99
N PRO A 103 -17.24 -3.09 13.22
CA PRO A 103 -16.27 -3.46 14.22
C PRO A 103 -15.38 -4.62 13.78
N TYR A 104 -14.09 -4.58 14.12
CA TYR A 104 -13.13 -5.62 13.77
C TYR A 104 -12.06 -5.82 14.84
N ARG A 105 -11.43 -7.00 14.81
CA ARG A 105 -10.24 -7.27 15.61
C ARG A 105 -9.01 -6.87 14.82
N GLU A 106 -8.18 -6.05 15.45
CA GLU A 106 -6.87 -5.66 14.97
C GLU A 106 -5.81 -6.39 15.80
N GLY A 107 -4.61 -6.55 15.24
CA GLY A 107 -3.48 -7.17 15.93
C GLY A 107 -2.99 -8.46 15.28
N GLY A 108 -1.87 -8.96 15.78
CA GLY A 108 -1.25 -10.19 15.33
C GLY A 108 0.27 -10.12 15.22
N GLU A 109 0.86 -11.26 14.87
CA GLU A 109 2.29 -11.43 14.64
C GLU A 109 2.58 -11.33 13.13
N PHE A 110 3.50 -10.46 12.76
CA PHE A 110 3.88 -10.22 11.36
C PHE A 110 5.38 -10.44 11.17
N PRO A 111 5.79 -11.09 10.07
CA PRO A 111 7.17 -11.50 9.88
C PRO A 111 8.11 -10.31 9.60
N ALA A 112 9.40 -10.59 9.66
CA ALA A 112 10.39 -9.72 9.06
C ALA A 112 10.16 -9.62 7.55
N TRP A 113 10.55 -8.50 6.96
CA TRP A 113 10.29 -8.22 5.56
C TRP A 113 11.51 -7.61 4.89
N THR A 114 11.56 -7.80 3.57
CA THR A 114 12.56 -7.22 2.69
C THR A 114 11.81 -6.59 1.53
N GLY A 115 12.14 -5.34 1.19
CA GLY A 115 11.53 -4.63 0.09
C GLY A 115 11.84 -5.30 -1.25
N GLU A 116 10.92 -5.22 -2.21
CA GLU A 116 11.11 -5.78 -3.57
C GLU A 116 12.30 -5.13 -4.30
N ASP A 117 12.66 -3.90 -3.90
CA ASP A 117 13.82 -3.14 -4.40
C ASP A 117 14.93 -3.00 -3.34
N ALA A 118 14.98 -3.89 -2.35
CA ALA A 118 15.96 -3.80 -1.26
C ALA A 118 17.41 -3.79 -1.79
N GLY A 119 18.04 -2.63 -1.69
CA GLY A 119 19.50 -2.44 -1.78
C GLY A 119 20.09 -2.14 -0.40
N GLU A 120 21.23 -1.43 -0.35
CA GLU A 120 21.86 -0.94 0.89
C GLU A 120 21.08 0.22 1.56
N GLY A 121 19.76 0.09 1.68
CA GLY A 121 18.90 1.10 2.29
C GLY A 121 18.78 0.94 3.80
N ALA A 122 18.19 1.94 4.46
CA ALA A 122 17.90 1.89 5.89
C ALA A 122 16.86 0.79 6.19
N GLU A 123 17.09 0.05 7.27
CA GLU A 123 16.11 -0.88 7.82
C GLU A 123 15.36 -0.23 8.99
N GLY A 124 14.11 -0.61 9.18
CA GLY A 124 13.28 -0.06 10.24
C GLY A 124 11.96 -0.79 10.40
N GLU A 125 11.34 -0.60 11.56
CA GLU A 125 10.01 -1.13 11.83
C GLU A 125 8.98 -0.50 10.89
N CYS A 126 8.17 -1.33 10.22
CA CYS A 126 7.06 -0.87 9.38
C CYS A 126 5.95 -1.94 9.40
N PRO A 127 4.99 -1.84 10.34
CA PRO A 127 3.97 -2.89 10.50
C PRO A 127 3.14 -3.17 9.25
N ALA A 128 2.81 -2.12 8.47
CA ALA A 128 2.13 -2.29 7.18
C ALA A 128 2.94 -3.13 6.19
N ALA A 129 4.27 -2.92 6.11
CA ALA A 129 5.12 -3.70 5.22
C ALA A 129 5.30 -5.14 5.70
N SER A 130 5.49 -5.35 7.02
CA SER A 130 5.51 -6.69 7.62
C SER A 130 4.21 -7.45 7.35
N ALA A 131 3.06 -6.77 7.48
CA ALA A 131 1.74 -7.37 7.26
C ALA A 131 1.54 -7.81 5.80
N VAL A 132 1.91 -6.94 4.84
CA VAL A 132 1.86 -7.27 3.41
C VAL A 132 2.81 -8.43 3.07
N ALA A 133 4.03 -8.40 3.61
CA ALA A 133 5.01 -9.47 3.39
C ALA A 133 4.51 -10.81 3.95
N GLY A 134 3.78 -10.80 5.07
CA GLY A 134 3.11 -11.98 5.63
C GLY A 134 2.07 -12.62 4.70
N LEU A 135 1.53 -11.86 3.74
CA LEU A 135 0.66 -12.38 2.67
C LEU A 135 1.42 -12.89 1.44
N GLY A 136 2.76 -12.80 1.43
CA GLY A 136 3.60 -13.19 0.29
C GLY A 136 3.51 -12.24 -0.90
N VAL A 137 3.06 -11.00 -0.68
CA VAL A 137 2.94 -9.97 -1.72
C VAL A 137 4.20 -9.08 -1.71
N PRO A 138 4.81 -8.81 -2.87
CA PRO A 138 5.88 -7.84 -3.00
C PRO A 138 5.54 -6.49 -2.37
N VAL A 139 6.45 -5.93 -1.60
CA VAL A 139 6.24 -4.66 -0.89
C VAL A 139 7.43 -3.72 -1.04
N THR A 140 7.17 -2.42 -1.16
CA THR A 140 8.19 -1.37 -1.10
C THR A 140 7.72 -0.27 -0.16
N VAL A 141 8.60 0.21 0.72
CA VAL A 141 8.32 1.36 1.61
C VAL A 141 8.99 2.61 1.07
N THR A 142 8.21 3.65 0.84
CA THR A 142 8.71 4.92 0.28
C THR A 142 8.01 6.13 0.92
N THR A 143 8.40 7.33 0.52
CA THR A 143 7.80 8.58 1.01
C THR A 143 6.75 9.13 0.04
N PRO A 144 5.85 10.04 0.47
CA PRO A 144 4.90 10.69 -0.42
C PRO A 144 5.56 11.32 -1.65
N ALA A 145 6.68 12.03 -1.44
CA ALA A 145 7.41 12.71 -2.50
C ALA A 145 8.04 11.74 -3.53
N ALA A 146 8.36 10.51 -3.11
CA ALA A 146 8.97 9.49 -3.96
C ALA A 146 7.95 8.52 -4.59
N LEU A 147 6.66 8.62 -4.25
CA LEU A 147 5.62 7.69 -4.71
C LEU A 147 5.57 7.60 -6.25
N ALA A 148 5.46 8.72 -6.96
CA ALA A 148 5.30 8.70 -8.42
C ALA A 148 6.50 8.03 -9.11
N ALA A 149 7.71 8.33 -8.66
CA ALA A 149 8.94 7.71 -9.18
C ALA A 149 9.00 6.21 -8.85
N THR A 150 8.63 5.82 -7.62
CA THR A 150 8.60 4.42 -7.17
C THR A 150 7.60 3.62 -8.00
N LEU A 151 6.37 4.12 -8.16
CA LEU A 151 5.33 3.45 -8.95
C LEU A 151 5.72 3.32 -10.41
N THR A 152 6.31 4.37 -10.99
CA THR A 152 6.80 4.36 -12.38
C THR A 152 7.89 3.31 -12.56
N ALA A 153 8.90 3.29 -11.67
CA ALA A 153 9.99 2.32 -11.72
C ALA A 153 9.48 0.87 -11.59
N TRP A 154 8.48 0.64 -10.73
CA TRP A 154 7.89 -0.68 -10.57
C TRP A 154 7.11 -1.15 -11.79
N MET A 155 6.37 -0.23 -12.43
CA MET A 155 5.69 -0.49 -13.69
C MET A 155 6.68 -0.77 -14.83
N ASP A 156 7.77 -0.01 -14.93
CA ASP A 156 8.76 -0.14 -16.00
C ASP A 156 9.48 -1.50 -15.98
N ARG A 157 9.81 -2.00 -14.78
CA ARG A 157 10.49 -3.30 -14.61
C ARG A 157 9.54 -4.51 -14.67
N THR A 158 8.23 -4.28 -14.61
CA THR A 158 7.24 -5.35 -14.63
C THR A 158 6.77 -5.60 -16.07
N PRO A 159 6.85 -6.83 -16.60
CA PRO A 159 6.33 -7.14 -17.93
C PRO A 159 4.87 -6.70 -18.07
N HIS A 160 4.57 -5.94 -19.13
CA HIS A 160 3.26 -5.32 -19.37
C HIS A 160 2.82 -4.25 -18.33
N GLY A 161 3.72 -3.73 -17.50
CA GLY A 161 3.41 -2.69 -16.51
C GLY A 161 3.21 -1.28 -17.11
N ARG A 162 3.77 -1.01 -18.30
CA ARG A 162 3.58 0.25 -19.04
C ARG A 162 3.56 0.05 -20.56
#